data_AF-A0A3C0B0N4-F1
#
_entry.id   AF-A0A3C0B0N4-F1
#
_cell.length_a   1.000
_cell.length_b   1.000
_cell.length_c   1.000
_cell.angle_alpha   90.00
_cell.angle_beta   90.00
_cell.angle_gamma   90.00
#
_symmetry.space_group_name_H-M   'P 1'
#
loop_
_entity.id
_entity.type
_entity.pdbx_description
1 polymer ?
#
loop_
_entity_poly.entity_id
_entity_poly.type
_entity_poly.pdbx_seq_one_letter_code
_entity_poly.pdbx_strand_id
1 'polypeptide(L)'
;MNNILQLGLNLPYCNTDCFQLFLEQFSQQNPNEIKIIVLDNGAFHKAKRLKIPKDIILIFLPAYSPELNPAEKMWQKYKRAFTNKIFNTIDEIENFIMIECKKCTKETVKSICSYEYVFLSTFWSNM
;
A
#
# COMPACT_ATOMS: atom_id res chain seq x y z
N MET A 1 -20.78 -4.18 14.84
CA MET A 1 -19.39 -4.60 14.51
C MET A 1 -19.06 -3.98 13.15
N ASN A 2 -18.17 -2.99 13.13
CA ASN A 2 -17.84 -2.29 11.88
C ASN A 2 -17.05 -3.23 10.97
N ASN A 3 -17.71 -3.77 9.95
CA ASN A 3 -17.03 -4.36 8.80
C ASN A 3 -16.28 -3.22 8.11
N ILE A 4 -15.00 -3.05 8.44
CA ILE A 4 -14.08 -2.34 7.55
C ILE A 4 -14.08 -3.19 6.28
N LEU A 5 -14.70 -2.67 5.22
CA LEU A 5 -14.61 -3.25 3.89
C LEU A 5 -13.12 -3.34 3.56
N GLN A 6 -12.59 -4.56 3.53
CA GLN A 6 -11.20 -4.80 3.18
C GLN A 6 -11.13 -4.77 1.65
N LEU A 7 -10.59 -3.69 1.10
CA LEU A 7 -10.35 -3.57 -0.34
C LEU A 7 -9.29 -4.60 -0.77
N GLY A 8 -9.70 -5.55 -1.61
CA GLY A 8 -8.82 -6.46 -2.33
C GLY A 8 -9.17 -6.42 -3.81
N LEU A 9 -8.17 -6.17 -4.67
CA LEU A 9 -8.35 -6.11 -6.12
C LEU A 9 -7.35 -7.05 -6.78
N ASN A 10 -7.86 -8.06 -7.48
CA ASN A 10 -7.06 -8.91 -8.35
C ASN A 10 -7.13 -8.33 -9.77
N LEU A 11 -6.10 -7.54 -10.14
CA LEU A 11 -6.04 -6.83 -11.42
C LEU A 11 -5.00 -7.49 -12.34
N PRO A 12 -5.31 -7.67 -13.64
CA PRO A 12 -4.47 -8.45 -14.55
C PRO A 12 -3.18 -7.75 -14.99
N TYR A 13 -3.04 -6.43 -14.78
CA TYR A 13 -1.92 -5.64 -15.27
C TYR A 13 -1.41 -4.62 -14.26
N CYS A 14 -0.11 -4.34 -14.31
CA CYS A 14 0.52 -3.23 -13.60
C CYS A 14 0.61 -2.02 -14.56
N ASN A 15 -0.50 -1.30 -14.72
CA ASN A 15 -0.60 -0.17 -15.63
C ASN A 15 -1.50 0.95 -15.08
N THR A 16 -1.57 2.07 -15.81
CA THR A 16 -2.32 3.25 -15.39
C THR A 16 -3.82 2.98 -15.26
N ASP A 17 -4.40 2.13 -16.10
CA ASP A 17 -5.84 1.88 -16.08
C ASP A 17 -6.23 1.06 -14.84
N CYS A 18 -5.42 0.07 -14.48
CA CYS A 18 -5.58 -0.67 -13.23
C CYS A 18 -5.32 0.22 -12.00
N PHE A 19 -4.35 1.14 -12.08
CA PHE A 19 -4.13 2.11 -11.00
C PHE A 19 -5.30 3.10 -10.84
N GLN A 20 -5.92 3.54 -11.94
CA GLN A 20 -7.14 4.36 -11.91
C GLN A 20 -8.28 3.61 -11.20
N LEU A 21 -8.51 2.34 -11.54
CA LEU A 21 -9.52 1.49 -10.87
C LEU A 21 -9.22 1.38 -9.36
N PHE A 22 -7.96 1.19 -8.98
CA PHE A 22 -7.57 1.18 -7.58
C PHE A 22 -7.93 2.50 -6.87
N LEU A 23 -7.60 3.66 -7.45
CA LEU A 23 -7.91 4.96 -6.85
C LEU A 23 -9.42 5.16 -6.66
N GLU A 24 -10.22 4.78 -7.65
CA GLU A 24 -11.68 4.88 -7.60
C GLU A 24 -12.28 4.00 -6.50
N GLN A 25 -11.85 2.74 -6.41
CA GLN A 25 -12.31 1.82 -5.37
C GLN A 25 -11.81 2.21 -3.97
N PHE A 26 -10.59 2.74 -3.88
CA PHE A 26 -10.02 3.18 -2.62
C PHE A 26 -10.70 4.44 -2.07
N SER A 27 -11.08 5.39 -2.93
CA SER A 27 -11.84 6.59 -2.52
C SER A 27 -13.19 6.23 -1.87
N GLN A 28 -13.83 5.15 -2.32
CA GLN A 28 -15.08 4.67 -1.74
C GLN A 28 -14.93 4.09 -0.32
N GLN A 29 -13.72 3.68 0.07
CA GLN A 29 -13.43 3.21 1.43
C GLN A 29 -13.33 4.41 2.37
N ASN A 30 -14.05 4.41 3.49
CA ASN A 30 -14.04 5.52 4.45
C ASN A 30 -14.17 6.91 3.76
N PRO A 31 -15.30 7.21 3.10
CA PRO A 31 -15.42 8.38 2.21
C PRO A 31 -15.27 9.74 2.92
N ASN A 32 -15.29 9.76 4.25
CA ASN A 32 -15.13 10.97 5.06
C ASN A 32 -13.68 11.22 5.50
N GLU A 33 -12.74 10.37 5.08
CA GLU A 33 -11.32 10.48 5.40
C GLU A 33 -10.50 10.96 4.19
N ILE A 34 -9.56 11.86 4.44
CA ILE A 34 -8.47 12.16 3.50
C ILE A 34 -7.44 11.03 3.56
N LYS A 35 -7.07 10.51 2.39
CA LYS A 35 -6.18 9.37 2.23
C LYS A 35 -4.88 9.82 1.60
N ILE A 36 -3.77 9.52 2.27
CA ILE A 36 -2.43 9.81 1.76
C ILE A 36 -1.83 8.49 1.26
N ILE A 37 -1.41 8.48 0.00
CA ILE A 37 -0.75 7.33 -0.62
C ILE A 37 0.69 7.70 -0.94
N VAL A 38 1.63 6.99 -0.30
CA VAL A 38 3.06 7.11 -0.57
C VAL A 38 3.41 6.15 -1.70
N LEU A 39 4.01 6.67 -2.77
CA LEU A 39 4.28 5.93 -4.01
C LEU A 39 5.73 6.07 -4.43
N ASP A 40 6.22 5.05 -5.13
CA ASP A 40 7.46 5.16 -5.90
C ASP A 40 7.24 5.95 -7.21
N ASN A 41 8.27 6.02 -8.04
CA ASN A 41 8.22 6.80 -9.28
C ASN A 41 7.76 5.99 -10.51
N GLY A 42 7.01 4.89 -10.32
CA GLY A 42 6.45 4.10 -11.42
C GLY A 42 5.69 4.96 -12.42
N ALA A 43 5.99 4.79 -13.72
CA ALA A 43 5.43 5.63 -14.78
C ALA A 43 3.89 5.63 -14.80
N PHE A 44 3.29 4.50 -14.43
CA PHE A 44 1.84 4.34 -14.40
C PHE A 44 1.16 5.15 -13.29
N HIS A 45 1.87 5.52 -12.22
CA HIS A 45 1.38 6.42 -11.16
C HIS A 45 1.35 7.89 -11.56
N LYS A 46 2.02 8.27 -12.66
CA LYS A 46 2.21 9.67 -13.09
C LYS A 46 1.55 10.02 -14.42
N ALA A 47 0.77 9.10 -14.98
CA ALA A 47 0.14 9.33 -16.27
C ALA A 47 -0.82 10.53 -16.19
N LYS A 48 -0.66 11.49 -17.10
CA LYS A 48 -1.47 12.73 -17.16
C LYS A 48 -2.99 12.49 -17.26
N ARG A 49 -3.40 11.29 -17.71
CA ARG A 49 -4.80 10.90 -17.85
C ARG A 49 -5.45 10.43 -16.54
N LEU A 50 -4.67 10.23 -15.49
CA LEU A 50 -5.19 9.83 -14.18
C LEU A 50 -6.11 10.92 -13.63
N LYS A 51 -7.26 10.49 -13.11
CA LYS A 51 -8.19 11.34 -12.37
C LYS A 51 -8.07 10.97 -10.90
N ILE A 52 -7.35 11.79 -10.15
CA ILE A 52 -7.14 11.57 -8.72
C ILE A 52 -8.40 12.04 -7.97
N PRO A 53 -9.06 11.16 -7.18
CA PRO A 53 -10.19 11.56 -6.34
C PRO A 53 -9.82 12.68 -5.36
N LYS A 54 -10.77 13.57 -5.08
CA LYS A 54 -10.55 14.77 -4.23
C LYS A 54 -10.10 14.47 -2.80
N ASP A 55 -10.38 13.27 -2.32
CA ASP A 55 -10.05 12.77 -0.99
C ASP A 55 -8.71 12.00 -0.95
N ILE A 56 -8.00 11.91 -2.08
CA ILE A 56 -6.72 11.21 -2.19
C ILE A 56 -5.59 12.20 -2.49
N ILE A 57 -4.52 12.11 -1.71
CA ILE A 57 -3.27 12.84 -1.91
C ILE A 57 -2.17 11.82 -2.23
N LEU A 58 -1.48 12.02 -3.35
CA LEU A 58 -0.33 11.21 -3.75
C LEU A 58 0.97 11.89 -3.32
N ILE A 59 1.82 11.18 -2.59
CA ILE A 59 3.16 11.62 -2.20
C ILE A 59 4.18 10.71 -2.88
N PHE A 60 5.06 11.29 -3.70
CA PHE A 60 6.10 10.55 -4.39
C PHE A 60 7.40 10.58 -3.60
N LEU A 61 7.99 9.40 -3.41
CA LEU A 61 9.33 9.27 -2.82
C LEU A 61 10.41 9.81 -3.77
N PRO A 62 11.60 10.17 -3.25
CA PRO A 62 12.76 10.42 -4.09
C PRO A 62 13.07 9.23 -5.02
N ALA A 63 13.66 9.52 -6.17
CA ALA A 63 14.04 8.48 -7.12
C ALA A 63 15.07 7.54 -6.49
N TYR A 64 14.92 6.24 -6.75
CA TYR A 64 15.82 5.18 -6.27
C TYR A 64 15.95 5.09 -4.74
N SER A 65 14.90 5.44 -3.99
CA SER A 65 14.85 5.32 -2.53
C SER A 65 13.89 4.23 -2.02
N PRO A 66 14.08 2.95 -2.40
CA PRO A 66 13.22 1.85 -1.92
C PRO A 66 13.26 1.68 -0.40
N GLU A 67 14.37 2.07 0.24
CA GLU A 67 14.55 2.06 1.70
C GLU A 67 13.58 2.99 2.42
N LEU A 68 12.98 3.97 1.73
CA LEU A 68 11.96 4.87 2.29
C LEU A 68 10.54 4.33 2.10
N ASN A 69 10.34 3.33 1.23
CA ASN A 69 9.01 2.83 0.87
C ASN A 69 8.48 1.81 1.89
N PRO A 70 7.47 2.15 2.72
CA PRO A 70 6.91 1.20 3.69
C PRO A 70 6.27 -0.02 3.03
N ALA A 71 5.78 0.12 1.78
CA ALA A 71 5.21 -1.00 1.04
C ALA A 71 6.27 -2.09 0.78
N GLU A 72 7.53 -1.73 0.54
CA GLU A 72 8.62 -2.71 0.36
C GLU A 72 8.89 -3.51 1.63
N LYS A 73 8.87 -2.86 2.80
CA LYS A 73 9.05 -3.55 4.09
C LYS A 73 7.89 -4.52 4.38
N MET A 74 6.66 -4.11 4.11
CA MET A 74 5.49 -4.99 4.20
C MET A 74 5.59 -6.15 3.20
N TRP A 75 6.04 -5.88 1.97
CA TRP A 75 6.23 -6.89 0.96
C TRP A 75 7.27 -7.94 1.35
N GLN A 76 8.35 -7.54 2.02
CA GLN A 76 9.33 -8.48 2.58
C GLN A 76 8.70 -9.45 3.59
N LYS A 77 7.80 -8.98 4.47
CA LYS A 77 7.05 -9.86 5.39
C LYS A 77 6.23 -10.89 4.61
N TYR A 78 5.48 -10.46 3.60
CA TYR A 78 4.66 -11.37 2.79
C TYR A 78 5.51 -12.39 2.03
N LYS A 79 6.61 -11.95 1.39
CA LYS A 79 7.57 -12.86 0.74
C LYS A 79 8.16 -13.90 1.70
N ARG A 80 8.46 -13.50 2.93
CA ARG A 80 8.96 -14.42 3.96
C ARG A 80 7.91 -15.48 4.33
N ALA A 81 6.65 -15.08 4.48
CA ALA A 81 5.55 -16.01 4.72
C ALA A 81 5.26 -16.92 3.50
N PHE A 82 5.48 -16.41 2.29
CA PHE A 82 5.29 -17.12 1.02
C PHE A 82 6.39 -18.16 0.74
N THR A 83 7.55 -18.04 1.37
CA THR A 83 8.73 -18.88 1.09
C THR A 83 8.43 -20.38 1.27
N ASN A 84 8.91 -21.21 0.33
CA ASN A 84 8.74 -22.67 0.32
C ASN A 84 7.28 -23.16 0.31
N LYS A 85 6.35 -22.36 -0.22
CA LYS A 85 4.97 -22.76 -0.47
C LYS A 85 4.74 -22.96 -1.96
N ILE A 86 3.89 -23.93 -2.29
CA ILE A 86 3.42 -24.20 -3.65
C ILE A 86 1.91 -23.96 -3.66
N PHE A 87 1.44 -23.27 -4.69
CA PHE A 87 0.03 -22.98 -4.93
C PHE A 87 -0.30 -23.45 -6.35
N ASN A 88 -1.43 -24.13 -6.51
CA ASN A 88 -1.86 -24.72 -7.78
C ASN A 88 -2.75 -23.77 -8.58
N THR A 89 -3.34 -22.77 -7.93
CA THR A 89 -4.26 -21.82 -8.56
C THR A 89 -3.99 -20.38 -8.08
N ILE A 90 -4.45 -19.41 -8.86
CA ILE A 90 -4.42 -17.99 -8.46
C ILE A 90 -5.31 -17.77 -7.23
N ASP A 91 -6.44 -18.45 -7.13
CA ASP A 91 -7.35 -18.35 -5.97
C ASP A 91 -6.66 -18.78 -4.67
N GLU A 92 -5.81 -19.80 -4.72
CA GLU A 92 -5.02 -20.22 -3.55
C GLU A 92 -4.00 -19.13 -3.14
N ILE A 93 -3.37 -18.47 -4.11
CA ILE A 93 -2.46 -17.33 -3.85
C ILE A 93 -3.24 -16.15 -3.25
N GLU A 94 -4.38 -15.80 -3.84
CA GLU A 94 -5.22 -14.69 -3.38
C GLU A 94 -5.69 -14.94 -1.94
N ASN A 95 -6.19 -16.14 -1.65
CA ASN A 95 -6.60 -16.52 -0.30
C ASN A 95 -5.43 -16.45 0.68
N PHE A 96 -4.24 -16.93 0.29
CA PHE A 96 -3.05 -16.82 1.13
C PHE A 96 -2.69 -15.36 1.45
N ILE A 97 -2.63 -14.49 0.44
CA ILE A 97 -2.32 -13.07 0.63
C ILE A 97 -3.39 -12.40 1.50
N MET A 98 -4.67 -12.68 1.29
CA MET A 98 -5.75 -12.14 2.11
C MET A 98 -5.65 -12.57 3.58
N ILE A 99 -5.28 -13.83 3.86
CA ILE A 99 -5.04 -14.33 5.21
C ILE A 99 -3.84 -13.62 5.85
N GLU A 100 -2.71 -13.51 5.13
CA GLU A 100 -1.52 -12.81 5.67
C GLU A 100 -1.77 -11.31 5.89
N CYS A 101 -2.54 -10.66 5.03
CA CYS A 101 -2.97 -9.27 5.20
C CYS A 101 -3.83 -9.11 6.46
N LYS A 102 -4.78 -10.02 6.72
CA LYS A 102 -5.64 -9.99 7.92
C LYS A 102 -4.86 -10.18 9.23
N LYS A 103 -3.68 -10.79 9.20
CA LYS A 103 -2.78 -10.89 10.37
C LYS A 103 -2.09 -9.57 10.71
N CYS A 104 -2.11 -8.58 9.82
CA CYS A 104 -1.43 -7.30 10.03
C CYS A 104 -2.31 -6.37 10.88
N THR A 105 -1.89 -6.12 12.12
CA THR A 105 -2.51 -5.09 12.98
C THR A 105 -1.84 -3.73 12.78
N LYS A 106 -2.46 -2.66 13.30
CA LYS A 106 -1.86 -1.31 13.29
C LYS A 106 -0.48 -1.30 13.95
N GLU A 107 -0.32 -2.04 15.05
CA GLU A 107 0.93 -2.16 15.82
C GLU A 107 2.00 -2.88 15.00
N THR A 108 1.61 -3.96 14.32
CA THR A 108 2.52 -4.72 13.44
C THR A 108 2.99 -3.88 12.26
N VAL A 109 2.06 -3.17 11.59
CA VAL A 109 2.39 -2.28 10.47
C VAL A 109 3.31 -1.16 10.95
N LYS A 110 3.01 -0.51 12.08
CA LYS A 110 3.88 0.52 12.68
C LYS A 110 5.27 -0.03 13.00
N SER A 111 5.36 -1.19 13.62
CA SER A 111 6.64 -1.81 13.98
C SER A 111 7.51 -2.17 12.77
N ILE A 112 6.90 -2.54 11.65
CA ILE A 112 7.63 -2.89 10.42
C ILE A 112 8.02 -1.63 9.65
N CYS A 113 7.09 -0.69 9.53
CA CYS A 113 7.23 0.47 8.65
C CYS A 113 7.92 1.66 9.32
N SER A 114 8.01 1.68 10.65
CA SER A 114 8.71 2.75 11.35
C SER A 114 10.18 2.84 10.91
N TYR A 115 10.68 4.06 10.94
CA TYR A 115 12.11 4.35 10.85
C TYR A 115 12.51 4.95 12.18
N GLU A 116 13.54 4.39 12.82
CA GLU A 116 14.03 4.94 14.09
C GLU A 116 14.37 6.43 13.93
N TYR A 117 14.97 6.82 12.82
CA TYR A 117 15.39 8.21 12.58
C TYR A 117 14.27 9.23 12.40
N VAL A 118 13.04 8.81 12.05
CA VAL A 118 11.87 9.73 12.01
C VAL A 118 11.59 10.28 13.41
N PHE A 119 11.96 9.56 14.46
CA PHE A 119 11.80 9.95 15.86
C PHE A 119 13.11 10.46 16.50
N LEU A 120 14.26 10.32 15.85
CA LEU A 120 15.57 10.73 16.39
C LEU A 120 15.88 12.21 16.16
N SER A 121 15.22 12.88 15.22
CA SER A 121 15.47 14.30 14.96
C SER A 121 14.37 15.18 15.53
N THR A 122 14.73 16.08 16.45
CA THR A 122 13.97 17.27 16.88
C THR A 122 13.62 18.24 15.74
N PHE A 123 13.95 17.90 14.49
CA PHE A 123 13.78 18.72 13.31
C PHE A 123 12.31 18.87 12.87
N TRP A 124 11.47 17.87 13.16
CA TRP A 124 10.06 17.85 12.72
C TRP A 124 9.06 18.27 13.81
N SER A 125 9.48 18.43 15.06
CA SER A 125 8.61 18.74 16.20
C SER A 125 8.48 20.24 16.51
N ASN A 126 9.10 21.11 15.70
CA ASN A 126 9.09 22.58 15.87
C ASN A 126 8.45 23.32 14.68
N MET A 127 7.55 22.68 13.93
CA MET A 127 6.60 23.41 13.07
C MET A 127 5.26 23.56 13.77
#